data_AF-A0A2S9GX69-F1
#
_entry.id   AF-A0A2S9GX69-F1
#
_cell.length_a   1.000
_cell.length_b   1.000
_cell.length_c   1.000
_cell.angle_alpha   90.00
_cell.angle_beta   90.00
_cell.angle_gamma   90.00
#
_symmetry.space_group_name_H-M   'P 1'
#
loop_
_entity.id
_entity.type
_entity.pdbx_description
1 polymer ?
#
loop_
_entity_poly.entity_id
_entity_poly.type
_entity_poly.pdbx_seq_one_letter_code
_entity_poly.pdbx_strand_id
1 'polypeptide(L)' 'MDIQVIRNLVLAAIAKNDGLWSWYQIDRALATERPEISAVLIPALSTLESEGKINSRQSNEHPSLPRYSITANG' A
#
# COMPACT_ATOMS: atom_id res chain seq x y z
N MET A 1 8.81 15.67 0.87
CA MET A 1 9.06 14.54 -0.06
C MET A 1 7.98 14.56 -1.13
N ASP A 2 8.33 14.28 -2.38
CA ASP A 2 7.36 14.23 -3.47
C ASP A 2 6.37 13.05 -3.27
N ILE A 3 5.09 13.29 -3.51
CA ILE A 3 4.04 12.26 -3.43
C ILE A 3 4.34 11.09 -4.38
N GLN A 4 4.97 11.34 -5.53
CA GLN A 4 5.40 10.30 -6.47
C GLN A 4 6.39 9.32 -5.83
N VAL A 5 7.35 9.85 -5.05
CA VAL A 5 8.35 9.03 -4.35
C VAL A 5 7.67 8.14 -3.31
N ILE A 6 6.69 8.68 -2.59
CA ILE A 6 5.92 7.92 -1.60
C ILE A 6 5.14 6.79 -2.27
N ARG A 7 4.45 7.07 -3.38
CA ARG A 7 3.72 6.04 -4.13
C ARG A 7 4.65 4.92 -4.59
N ASN A 8 5.84 5.25 -5.07
CA ASN A 8 6.81 4.23 -5.49
C ASN A 8 7.29 3.38 -4.30
N LEU A 9 7.50 3.98 -3.12
CA LEU A 9 7.86 3.25 -1.90
C LEU A 9 6.73 2.32 -1.44
N VAL A 10 5.49 2.80 -1.45
CA VAL A 10 4.29 2.01 -1.12
C VAL A 10 4.15 0.84 -2.09
N LEU A 11 4.28 1.10 -3.40
CA LEU A 11 4.19 0.07 -4.43
C LEU A 11 5.28 -0.99 -4.26
N ALA A 12 6.53 -0.59 -4.00
CA ALA A 12 7.63 -1.51 -3.73
C ALA A 12 7.39 -2.36 -2.45
N ALA A 13 6.81 -1.77 -1.40
CA ALA A 13 6.47 -2.48 -0.17
C ALA A 13 5.40 -3.55 -0.40
N ILE A 14 4.39 -3.23 -1.22
CA ILE A 14 3.33 -4.18 -1.63
C ILE A 14 3.93 -5.29 -2.50
N ALA A 15 4.75 -4.95 -3.50
CA ALA A 15 5.39 -5.93 -4.39
C ALA A 15 6.24 -6.95 -3.61
N LYS A 16 6.96 -6.50 -2.57
CA LYS A 16 7.75 -7.38 -1.71
C LYS A 16 6.88 -8.34 -0.86
N ASN A 17 5.61 -8.00 -0.62
CA ASN A 17 4.69 -8.72 0.27
C ASN A 17 3.33 -8.94 -0.40
N ASP A 18 3.39 -9.36 -1.65
CA ASP A 18 2.25 -9.42 -2.56
C ASP A 18 1.09 -10.26 -1.99
N GLY A 19 -0.07 -9.63 -1.75
CA GLY A 19 -1.25 -10.27 -1.17
C GLY A 19 -1.15 -10.61 0.32
N LEU A 20 -0.06 -10.24 0.99
CA LEU A 20 0.18 -10.56 2.40
C LEU A 20 -0.12 -9.39 3.34
N TRP A 21 0.15 -8.15 2.90
CA TRP A 21 0.08 -6.99 3.77
C TRP A 21 -1.19 -6.17 3.60
N SER A 22 -1.73 -5.73 4.74
CA SER A 22 -2.76 -4.70 4.84
C SER A 22 -2.15 -3.30 4.94
N TRP A 23 -3.01 -2.27 4.84
CA TRP A 23 -2.59 -0.86 4.97
C TRP A 23 -1.83 -0.64 6.28
N TYR A 24 -2.24 -1.31 7.37
CA TYR A 24 -1.61 -1.17 8.68
C TYR A 24 -0.18 -1.70 8.68
N GLN A 25 0.05 -2.86 8.05
CA GLN A 25 1.39 -3.45 7.97
C GLN A 25 2.32 -2.61 7.07
N ILE A 26 1.78 -2.10 5.95
CA ILE A 26 2.50 -1.20 5.06
C ILE A 26 2.90 0.09 5.81
N ASP A 27 1.96 0.68 6.55
CA ASP A 27 2.20 1.87 7.38
C ASP A 27 3.33 1.63 8.38
N ARG A 28 3.22 0.57 9.21
CA ARG A 28 4.22 0.26 10.23
C ARG A 28 5.60 0.03 9.64
N ALA A 29 5.68 -0.64 8.49
CA ALA A 29 6.95 -0.90 7.82
C ALA A 29 7.62 0.38 7.30
N LEU A 30 6.84 1.28 6.70
CA LEU A 30 7.37 2.48 6.04
C LEU A 30 7.52 3.68 6.99
N ALA A 31 6.57 3.86 7.91
CA ALA A 31 6.54 4.99 8.84
C ALA A 31 7.64 4.94 9.91
N THR A 32 8.22 3.76 10.16
CA THR A 32 9.36 3.62 11.08
C THR A 32 10.57 4.44 10.60
N GLU A 33 10.80 4.46 9.29
CA GLU A 33 11.90 5.24 8.68
C GLU A 33 11.44 6.60 8.16
N ARG A 34 10.15 6.71 7.79
CA ARG A 34 9.57 7.89 7.13
C ARG A 34 8.17 8.18 7.68
N PRO A 35 8.06 8.78 8.88
CA PRO A 35 6.77 9.02 9.56
C PRO A 35 5.75 9.80 8.72
N GLU A 36 6.22 10.63 7.78
CA GLU A 36 5.38 11.39 6.86
C GLU A 36 4.51 10.52 5.94
N ILE A 37 4.89 9.25 5.72
CA ILE A 37 4.12 8.32 4.90
C ILE A 37 2.76 8.03 5.53
N SER A 38 2.64 7.98 6.85
CA SER A 38 1.37 7.68 7.53
C SER A 38 0.27 8.66 7.19
N ALA A 39 0.60 9.93 7.01
CA ALA A 39 -0.38 10.98 6.69
C ALA A 39 -0.95 10.84 5.26
N VAL A 40 -0.22 10.19 4.35
CA VAL A 40 -0.55 10.13 2.93
C VAL A 40 -0.68 8.71 2.37
N LEU A 41 -0.55 7.67 3.21
CA LEU A 41 -0.61 6.29 2.80
C LEU A 41 -1.95 5.94 2.14
N ILE A 42 -3.07 6.30 2.77
CA ILE A 42 -4.40 5.99 2.24
C ILE A 42 -4.64 6.67 0.89
N PRO A 43 -4.36 7.97 0.70
CA PRO A 43 -4.38 8.60 -0.63
C PRO A 43 -3.47 7.90 -1.66
N ALA A 44 -2.28 7.46 -1.26
CA ALA A 44 -1.34 6.77 -2.14
C ALA A 44 -1.90 5.42 -2.60
N LEU A 45 -2.43 4.61 -1.69
CA LEU A 45 -3.07 3.32 -1.99
C LEU A 45 -4.27 3.50 -2.93
N SER A 46 -5.14 4.46 -2.61
CA SER A 46 -6.31 4.77 -3.44
C SER A 46 -5.91 5.17 -4.86
N THR A 47 -4.84 5.96 -5.00
CA THR A 47 -4.34 6.36 -6.31
C THR A 47 -3.76 5.18 -7.08
N LEU A 48 -2.91 4.35 -6.44
CA LEU A 48 -2.32 3.17 -7.08
C LEU A 48 -3.39 2.15 -7.51
N GLU A 49 -4.47 2.01 -6.74
CA GLU A 49 -5.61 1.16 -7.10
C GLU A 49 -6.40 1.76 -8.27
N SER A 50 -6.63 3.08 -8.28
CA SER A 50 -7.29 3.76 -9.41
C SER A 50 -6.46 3.73 -10.71
N GLU A 51 -5.13 3.72 -10.59
CA GLU A 51 -4.18 3.51 -11.70
C GLU A 51 -4.10 2.04 -12.12
N GLY A 52 -4.77 1.14 -11.41
CA GLY A 52 -4.78 -0.29 -11.67
C GLY A 52 -3.43 -0.97 -11.43
N LYS A 53 -2.54 -0.39 -10.62
CA LYS A 53 -1.21 -0.94 -10.27
C LYS A 53 -1.27 -1.93 -9.13
N ILE A 54 -2.25 -1.77 -8.25
CA ILE A 54 -2.53 -2.68 -7.14
C ILE A 54 -4.01 -3.04 -7.13
N ASN A 55 -4.33 -4.16 -6.48
CA ASN A 55 -5.69 -4.52 -6.11
C ASN A 55 -5.77 -4.73 -4.60
N SER A 56 -6.91 -4.42 -4.01
CA SER A 56 -7.24 -4.81 -2.64
C SER A 56 -8.15 -6.04 -2.61
N ARG A 57 -7.85 -6.99 -1.73
CA ARG A 57 -8.70 -8.15 -1.46
C ARG A 57 -9.11 -8.14 -0.01
N GLN A 58 -10.41 -8.18 0.26
CA GLN A 58 -10.90 -8.30 1.63
C GLN A 58 -10.44 -9.62 2.24
N SER A 59 -9.96 -9.55 3.48
CA SER A 59 -9.71 -10.74 4.29
C SER A 59 -11.01 -11.16 4.95
N ASN A 60 -11.40 -12.43 4.81
CA ASN A 60 -12.58 -12.98 5.50
C ASN A 60 -12.41 -12.96 7.03
N GLU A 61 -11.17 -13.03 7.52
CA GLU A 61 -10.85 -13.01 8.95
C GLU A 61 -10.86 -11.60 9.53
N HIS A 62 -10.51 -10.60 8.72
CA HIS A 62 -10.42 -9.20 9.11
C HIS A 62 -10.94 -8.29 7.99
N PRO A 63 -12.27 -8.11 7.88
CA PRO A 63 -12.88 -7.35 6.78
C PRO A 63 -12.42 -5.89 6.70
N SER A 64 -12.02 -5.30 7.84
CA SER A 64 -11.47 -3.94 7.94
C SER A 64 -10.00 -3.81 7.53
N LEU A 65 -9.33 -4.92 7.25
CA LEU A 65 -7.91 -4.98 6.88
C LEU A 65 -7.76 -5.71 5.53
N PRO A 66 -8.11 -5.05 4.41
CA PRO A 66 -7.86 -5.64 3.10
C PRO A 66 -6.37 -5.84 2.89
N ARG A 67 -6.01 -6.89 2.16
CA ARG A 67 -4.63 -7.16 1.72
C ARG A 67 -4.43 -6.61 0.32
N TYR A 68 -3.25 -6.06 0.08
CA TYR A 68 -2.91 -5.45 -1.20
C TYR A 68 -1.98 -6.35 -2.01
N SER A 69 -2.22 -6.42 -3.31
CA SER A 69 -1.39 -7.17 -4.26
C SER A 69 -1.07 -6.34 -5.50
N ILE A 70 0.05 -6.59 -6.16
CA ILE A 70 0.45 -6.00 -7.43
C ILE A 70 -0.39 -6.58 -8.56
N THR A 71 -0.69 -5.76 -9.57
CA THR A 71 -1.30 -6.21 -10.83
C THR A 71 -0.24 -6.34 -11.93
N ALA A 72 -0.61 -6.80 -13.12
CA ALA A 72 0.28 -6.82 -14.28
C ALA A 72 0.80 -5.42 -14.72
N ASN A 73 0.18 -4.33 -14.23
CA ASN A 73 0.55 -2.95 -14.54
C ASN A 73 1.35 -2.26 -13.43
N GLY A 74 1.61 -2.97 -12.31
CA GLY A 74 2.23 -2.45 -11.09
C GLY A 74 3.73 -2.70 -10.99
#